data_AF-A0A7H8T9Z8-F1
#
_entry.id   AF-A0A7H8T9Z8-F1
#
_cell.length_a   1.000
_cell.length_b   1.000
_cell.length_c   1.000
_cell.angle_alpha   90.00
_cell.angle_beta   90.00
_cell.angle_gamma   90.00
#
_symmetry.space_group_name_H-M   'P 1'
#
loop_
_entity.id
_entity.type
_entity.pdbx_description
1 polymer ?
#
loop_
_entity_poly.entity_id
_entity_poly.type
_entity_poly.pdbx_seq_one_letter_code
_entity_poly.pdbx_strand_id
1 'polypeptide(L)'
;MASTNHAARPAPDHDDDASACEAVPFDPLAFPADLVKAQRALVAAYAALHAFTTAPGLPWAVEPGGGWDDSGTGLWRETKRPGTDGWTDEQRSEHARLWAEVRRRAIEVSCAPHWEAVRAHCSPQDVVEARQALKQAALKTLDVPQAA
;
A
#
# COMPACT_ATOMS: atom_id res chain seq x y z
N MET A 1 80.09 17.09 12.56
CA MET A 1 80.14 16.12 13.68
C MET A 1 78.73 15.65 13.94
N ALA A 2 78.54 14.34 14.00
CA ALA A 2 77.29 13.62 13.79
C ALA A 2 76.19 13.94 14.82
N SER A 3 74.97 14.18 14.35
CA SER A 3 73.75 14.21 15.15
C SER A 3 73.39 12.79 15.58
N THR A 4 73.30 12.59 16.89
CA THR A 4 72.93 11.33 17.52
C THR A 4 71.42 11.08 17.42
N ASN A 5 71.06 9.91 16.88
CA ASN A 5 69.71 9.36 16.76
C ASN A 5 68.97 9.28 18.11
N HIS A 6 67.74 9.78 18.16
CA HIS A 6 66.77 9.45 19.22
C HIS A 6 65.90 8.29 18.73
N ALA A 7 65.99 7.15 19.40
CA ALA A 7 65.22 5.95 19.08
C ALA A 7 63.73 6.17 19.39
N ALA A 8 62.88 5.94 18.39
CA ALA A 8 61.43 5.96 18.53
C ALA A 8 60.95 4.75 19.36
N ARG A 9 60.10 5.00 20.36
CA ARG A 9 59.27 3.95 20.99
C ARG A 9 58.19 3.51 20.00
N PRO A 10 57.96 2.20 19.78
CA PRO A 10 56.78 1.77 19.04
C PRO A 10 55.51 2.03 19.88
N ALA A 11 54.48 2.53 19.23
CA ALA A 11 53.13 2.61 19.78
C ALA A 11 52.57 1.19 20.02
N PRO A 12 51.68 0.98 21.00
CA PRO A 12 50.98 -0.28 21.10
C PRO A 12 50.02 -0.43 19.91
N ASP A 13 50.19 -1.49 19.13
CA ASP A 13 49.19 -1.96 18.18
C ASP A 13 47.88 -2.19 18.95
N HIS A 14 46.92 -1.29 18.78
CA HIS A 14 45.53 -1.64 18.97
C HIS A 14 45.10 -2.18 17.62
N ASP A 15 45.28 -3.49 17.45
CA ASP A 15 44.40 -4.29 16.62
C ASP A 15 42.99 -4.16 17.23
N ASP A 16 42.35 -3.01 17.00
CA ASP A 16 40.92 -2.90 17.04
C ASP A 16 40.44 -3.80 15.90
N ASP A 17 40.01 -5.00 16.26
CA ASP A 17 39.04 -5.80 15.53
C ASP A 17 37.80 -4.92 15.27
N ALA A 18 37.93 -4.01 14.32
CA ALA A 18 36.81 -3.45 13.59
C ALA A 18 36.26 -4.60 12.76
N SER A 19 35.52 -5.48 13.45
CA SER A 19 34.42 -6.21 12.88
C SER A 19 33.52 -5.17 12.25
N ALA A 20 33.84 -4.83 10.99
CA ALA A 20 32.93 -4.18 10.09
C ALA A 20 31.79 -5.17 9.97
N CYS A 21 30.79 -5.02 10.84
CA CYS A 21 29.45 -5.53 10.63
C CYS A 21 29.11 -5.14 9.20
N GLU A 22 29.16 -6.11 8.28
CA GLU A 22 28.77 -5.95 6.89
C GLU A 22 27.32 -5.43 6.94
N ALA A 23 27.16 -4.12 6.75
CA ALA A 23 25.87 -3.49 6.74
C ALA A 23 25.15 -4.04 5.51
N VAL A 24 24.21 -4.96 5.74
CA VAL A 24 23.40 -5.53 4.67
C VAL A 24 22.80 -4.37 3.87
N PRO A 25 23.00 -4.31 2.55
CA PRO A 25 22.48 -3.22 1.74
C PRO A 25 20.96 -3.16 1.88
N PHE A 26 20.41 -1.94 1.96
CA PHE A 26 18.97 -1.74 2.06
C PHE A 26 18.26 -2.33 0.83
N ASP A 27 17.37 -3.30 1.07
CA ASP A 27 16.52 -3.88 0.03
C ASP A 27 15.11 -3.26 0.10
N PRO A 28 14.67 -2.48 -0.91
CA PRO A 28 13.34 -1.86 -0.91
C PRO A 28 12.19 -2.87 -1.00
N LEU A 29 12.46 -4.12 -1.39
CA LEU A 29 11.49 -5.21 -1.52
C LEU A 29 11.40 -6.10 -0.27
N ALA A 30 12.35 -5.96 0.66
CA ALA A 30 12.33 -6.63 1.96
C ALA A 30 11.33 -5.94 2.91
N PHE A 31 10.03 -6.14 2.65
CA PHE A 31 8.98 -5.46 3.41
C PHE A 31 8.91 -5.92 4.87
N PRO A 32 8.82 -4.97 5.83
CA PRO A 32 8.45 -5.28 7.20
C PRO A 32 7.11 -6.03 7.30
N ALA A 33 7.01 -7.00 8.21
CA ALA A 33 5.83 -7.85 8.34
C ALA A 33 4.56 -7.06 8.72
N ASP A 34 4.72 -5.99 9.51
CA ASP A 34 3.67 -5.04 9.86
C ASP A 34 3.17 -4.25 8.64
N LEU A 35 4.06 -3.85 7.72
CA LEU A 35 3.66 -3.20 6.46
C LEU A 35 2.87 -4.14 5.55
N VAL A 36 3.28 -5.41 5.44
CA VAL A 36 2.51 -6.42 4.70
C VAL A 36 1.15 -6.66 5.35
N LYS A 37 1.09 -6.73 6.68
CA LYS A 37 -0.17 -6.85 7.44
C LYS A 37 -1.08 -5.64 7.23
N ALA A 38 -0.54 -4.41 7.26
CA ALA A 38 -1.28 -3.19 7.00
C ALA A 38 -1.84 -3.16 5.56
N GLN A 39 -1.04 -3.56 4.57
CA GLN A 39 -1.50 -3.68 3.18
C GLN A 39 -2.63 -4.71 3.03
N ARG A 40 -2.55 -5.86 3.72
CA ARG A 40 -3.64 -6.84 3.74
C ARG A 40 -4.92 -6.28 4.35
N ALA A 41 -4.81 -5.55 5.45
CA ALA A 41 -5.95 -4.90 6.08
C ALA A 41 -6.60 -3.86 5.15
N LEU A 42 -5.79 -3.10 4.39
CA LEU A 42 -6.28 -2.19 3.36
C LEU A 42 -7.02 -2.93 2.24
N VAL A 43 -6.47 -4.04 1.74
CA VAL A 43 -7.13 -4.87 0.71
C VAL A 43 -8.47 -5.42 1.22
N ALA A 44 -8.52 -5.90 2.46
CA ALA A 44 -9.76 -6.39 3.06
C ALA A 44 -10.80 -5.27 3.23
N ALA A 45 -10.38 -4.05 3.60
CA ALA A 45 -11.27 -2.90 3.71
C ALA A 45 -11.85 -2.49 2.34
N TYR A 46 -11.03 -2.49 1.29
CA TYR A 46 -11.52 -2.27 -0.08
C TYR A 46 -12.48 -3.37 -0.53
N ALA A 47 -12.21 -4.63 -0.20
CA ALA A 47 -13.11 -5.74 -0.53
C ALA A 47 -14.47 -5.58 0.16
N ALA A 48 -14.49 -5.17 1.43
CA ALA A 48 -15.72 -4.91 2.17
C ALA A 48 -16.52 -3.73 1.57
N LEU A 49 -15.85 -2.63 1.22
CA LEU A 49 -16.48 -1.50 0.53
C LEU A 49 -17.05 -1.93 -0.82
N HIS A 50 -16.28 -2.68 -1.61
CA HIS A 50 -16.72 -3.16 -2.92
C HIS A 50 -17.94 -4.08 -2.79
N ALA A 51 -17.90 -5.04 -1.85
CA ALA A 51 -19.01 -5.94 -1.57
C ALA A 51 -20.30 -5.19 -1.21
N PHE A 52 -20.19 -4.11 -0.42
CA PHE A 52 -21.31 -3.21 -0.14
C PHE A 52 -21.81 -2.54 -1.42
N THR A 53 -20.91 -1.90 -2.20
CA THR A 53 -21.30 -1.13 -3.38
C THR A 53 -21.85 -1.97 -4.54
N THR A 54 -21.53 -3.26 -4.59
CA THR A 54 -22.05 -4.20 -5.59
C THR A 54 -23.19 -5.07 -5.08
N ALA A 55 -23.69 -4.82 -3.86
CA ALA A 55 -24.78 -5.59 -3.29
C ALA A 55 -26.07 -5.42 -4.13
N PRO A 56 -26.82 -6.49 -4.45
CA PRO A 56 -28.01 -6.40 -5.31
C PRO A 56 -29.11 -5.45 -4.79
N GLY A 57 -29.16 -5.21 -3.48
CA GLY A 57 -30.13 -4.31 -2.85
C GLY A 57 -29.67 -2.86 -2.76
N LEU A 58 -28.45 -2.53 -3.19
CA LEU A 58 -27.95 -1.17 -3.16
C LEU A 58 -28.33 -0.45 -4.47
N PRO A 59 -28.96 0.73 -4.41
CA PRO A 59 -29.27 1.49 -5.60
C PRO A 59 -28.00 1.94 -6.33
N TRP A 60 -28.05 1.96 -7.67
CA TRP A 60 -26.89 2.26 -8.50
C TRP A 60 -26.43 3.73 -8.42
N ALA A 61 -27.30 4.64 -7.95
CA ALA A 61 -26.97 6.03 -7.67
C ALA A 61 -27.18 6.34 -6.20
N VAL A 62 -26.36 7.27 -5.70
CA VAL A 62 -26.49 7.79 -4.33
C VAL A 62 -27.68 8.73 -4.24
N GLU A 63 -27.85 9.64 -5.21
CA GLU A 63 -28.97 10.57 -5.25
C GLU A 63 -30.15 10.01 -6.08
N PRO A 64 -31.39 10.42 -5.77
CA PRO A 64 -32.53 10.10 -6.60
C PRO A 64 -32.35 10.57 -8.05
N GLY A 65 -32.77 9.76 -9.01
CA GLY A 65 -32.64 10.08 -10.44
C GLY A 65 -33.59 9.25 -11.31
N GLY A 66 -34.02 9.83 -12.44
CA GLY A 66 -35.03 9.23 -13.33
C GLY A 66 -34.54 8.05 -14.19
N GLY A 67 -33.26 7.71 -14.12
CA GLY A 67 -32.65 6.70 -15.00
C GLY A 67 -32.43 7.23 -16.43
N TRP A 68 -31.93 6.37 -17.30
CA TRP A 68 -31.77 6.66 -18.72
C TRP A 68 -31.89 5.40 -19.57
N ASP A 69 -32.23 5.60 -20.83
CA ASP A 69 -32.28 4.57 -21.86
C ASP A 69 -31.75 5.20 -23.16
N ASP A 70 -30.60 4.73 -23.62
CA ASP A 70 -29.98 5.20 -24.86
C ASP A 70 -30.15 4.21 -26.04
N SER A 71 -30.95 3.14 -25.85
CA SER A 71 -31.21 2.16 -26.89
C SER A 71 -31.76 2.83 -28.14
N GLY A 72 -31.17 2.50 -29.30
CA GLY A 72 -31.56 3.09 -30.59
C GLY A 72 -31.02 4.51 -30.86
N THR A 73 -30.15 5.06 -30.02
CA THR A 73 -29.50 6.38 -30.27
C THR A 73 -28.28 6.30 -31.18
N GLY A 74 -27.81 5.09 -31.53
CA GLY A 74 -26.64 4.88 -32.40
C GLY A 74 -25.29 5.00 -31.68
N LEU A 75 -25.27 5.04 -30.35
CA LEU A 75 -24.05 4.98 -29.54
C LEU A 75 -23.36 3.61 -29.68
N TRP A 76 -22.03 3.60 -29.54
CA TRP A 76 -21.22 2.37 -29.68
C TRP A 76 -21.55 1.29 -28.64
N ARG A 77 -22.12 1.68 -27.49
CA ARG A 77 -22.70 0.75 -26.50
C ARG A 77 -24.02 1.28 -26.02
N GLU A 78 -25.03 0.42 -26.09
CA GLU A 78 -26.31 0.65 -25.45
C GLU A 78 -26.20 0.45 -23.93
N THR A 79 -26.72 1.41 -23.18
CA THR A 79 -26.81 1.42 -21.74
C THR A 79 -28.21 1.84 -21.29
N LYS A 80 -28.78 1.03 -20.40
CA LYS A 80 -30.05 1.32 -19.75
C LYS A 80 -29.88 1.24 -18.24
N ARG A 81 -30.45 2.21 -17.53
CA ARG A 81 -30.57 2.20 -16.07
C ARG A 81 -31.97 2.64 -15.66
N PRO A 82 -32.65 1.87 -14.80
CA PRO A 82 -33.93 2.31 -14.26
C PRO A 82 -33.76 3.53 -13.35
N GLY A 83 -34.85 4.27 -13.15
CA GLY A 83 -34.89 5.29 -12.10
C GLY A 83 -34.58 4.69 -10.72
N THR A 84 -34.09 5.54 -9.84
CA THR A 84 -33.68 5.17 -8.49
C THR A 84 -34.07 6.27 -7.51
N ASP A 85 -34.49 5.88 -6.31
CA ASP A 85 -34.75 6.80 -5.20
C ASP A 85 -33.46 7.19 -4.45
N GLY A 86 -32.30 6.73 -4.92
CA GLY A 86 -31.02 6.96 -4.26
C GLY A 86 -30.84 6.11 -3.00
N TRP A 87 -29.75 6.37 -2.29
CA TRP A 87 -29.40 5.67 -1.06
C TRP A 87 -30.16 6.23 0.13
N THR A 88 -30.62 5.32 0.98
CA THR A 88 -31.12 5.63 2.33
C THR A 88 -30.01 6.20 3.22
N ASP A 89 -30.39 6.86 4.31
CA ASP A 89 -29.44 7.40 5.29
C ASP A 89 -28.56 6.31 5.93
N GLU A 90 -29.11 5.12 6.14
CA GLU A 90 -28.39 3.95 6.65
C GLU A 90 -27.32 3.49 5.65
N GLN A 91 -27.67 3.40 4.36
CA GLN A 91 -26.73 3.03 3.29
C GLN A 91 -25.62 4.08 3.13
N ARG A 92 -25.96 5.37 3.17
CA ARG A 92 -24.97 6.46 3.14
C ARG A 92 -24.03 6.40 4.33
N SER A 93 -24.57 6.16 5.52
CA SER A 93 -23.80 6.04 6.76
C SER A 93 -22.87 4.84 6.74
N GLU A 94 -23.34 3.69 6.26
CA GLU A 94 -22.53 2.48 6.16
C GLU A 94 -21.40 2.64 5.13
N HIS A 95 -21.69 3.21 3.96
CA HIS A 95 -20.65 3.55 2.99
C HIS A 95 -19.62 4.52 3.57
N ALA A 96 -20.06 5.57 4.26
CA ALA A 96 -19.16 6.53 4.90
C ALA A 96 -18.26 5.86 5.93
N ARG A 97 -18.80 4.93 6.74
CA ARG A 97 -18.05 4.14 7.71
C ARG A 97 -16.99 3.26 7.03
N LEU A 98 -17.37 2.52 5.99
CA LEU A 98 -16.46 1.67 5.21
C LEU A 98 -15.38 2.49 4.51
N TRP A 99 -15.73 3.65 3.97
CA TRP A 99 -14.78 4.55 3.32
C TRP A 99 -13.80 5.20 4.30
N ALA A 100 -14.27 5.55 5.51
CA ALA A 100 -13.40 6.02 6.58
C ALA A 100 -12.40 4.94 7.01
N GLU A 101 -12.83 3.68 7.08
CA GLU A 101 -11.94 2.54 7.35
C GLU A 101 -10.86 2.42 6.27
N VAL A 102 -11.25 2.42 4.99
CA VAL A 102 -10.31 2.38 3.86
C VAL A 102 -9.29 3.51 3.95
N ARG A 103 -9.74 4.75 4.20
CA ARG A 103 -8.84 5.90 4.34
C ARG A 103 -7.86 5.73 5.50
N ARG A 104 -8.33 5.26 6.66
CA ARG A 104 -7.46 5.00 7.81
C ARG A 104 -6.37 3.99 7.46
N ARG A 105 -6.73 2.86 6.84
CA ARG A 105 -5.77 1.83 6.41
C ARG A 105 -4.82 2.33 5.32
N ALA A 106 -5.31 3.17 4.41
CA ALA A 106 -4.47 3.75 3.36
C ALA A 106 -3.40 4.68 3.95
N ILE A 107 -3.72 5.43 5.00
CA ILE A 107 -2.76 6.25 5.75
C ILE A 107 -1.72 5.36 6.44
N GLU A 108 -2.14 4.31 7.14
CA GLU A 108 -1.23 3.36 7.80
C GLU A 108 -0.17 2.81 6.82
N VAL A 109 -0.58 2.42 5.61
CA VAL A 109 0.36 1.98 4.57
C VAL A 109 1.21 3.12 4.04
N SER A 110 0.60 4.26 3.68
CA SER A 110 1.30 5.35 2.97
C SER A 110 2.33 6.08 3.83
N CYS A 111 2.09 6.12 5.15
CA CYS A 111 2.94 6.77 6.14
C CYS A 111 3.89 5.79 6.85
N ALA A 112 4.03 4.55 6.38
CA ALA A 112 4.93 3.59 6.99
C ALA A 112 6.41 4.05 6.92
N PRO A 113 7.21 3.89 7.99
CA PRO A 113 8.63 4.28 8.03
C PRO A 113 9.48 3.66 6.92
N HIS A 114 9.10 2.47 6.43
CA HIS A 114 9.74 1.83 5.26
C HIS A 114 9.91 2.78 4.08
N TRP A 115 8.89 3.62 3.81
CA TRP A 115 8.95 4.52 2.66
C TRP A 115 9.93 5.68 2.83
N GLU A 116 10.26 6.06 4.06
CA GLU A 116 11.32 7.03 4.31
C GLU A 116 12.68 6.41 3.99
N ALA A 117 12.91 5.16 4.41
CA ALA A 117 14.12 4.41 4.07
C ALA A 117 14.27 4.21 2.55
N VAL A 118 13.20 3.79 1.85
CA VAL A 118 13.24 3.67 0.38
C VAL A 118 13.58 5.01 -0.28
N ARG A 119 13.00 6.13 0.16
CA ARG A 119 13.32 7.45 -0.41
C ARG A 119 14.75 7.91 -0.10
N ALA A 120 15.32 7.49 1.03
CA ALA A 120 16.68 7.86 1.42
C ALA A 120 17.74 7.07 0.63
N HIS A 121 17.44 5.82 0.27
CA HIS A 121 18.42 4.89 -0.30
C HIS A 121 18.20 4.54 -1.78
N CYS A 122 17.03 4.87 -2.35
CA CYS A 122 16.64 4.42 -3.68
C CYS A 122 16.14 5.57 -4.56
N SER A 123 16.04 5.30 -5.87
CA SER A 123 15.49 6.23 -6.86
C SER A 123 13.96 6.34 -6.77
N PRO A 124 13.35 7.39 -7.36
CA PRO A 124 11.90 7.48 -7.47
C PRO A 124 11.24 6.29 -8.20
N GLN A 125 11.94 5.68 -9.17
CA GLN A 125 11.44 4.48 -9.86
C GLN A 125 11.31 3.30 -8.89
N ASP A 126 12.31 3.10 -8.02
CA ASP A 126 12.31 2.01 -7.03
C ASP A 126 11.15 2.14 -6.02
N VAL A 127 10.76 3.37 -5.68
CA VAL A 127 9.57 3.64 -4.84
C VAL A 127 8.29 3.14 -5.52
N VAL A 128 8.16 3.35 -6.83
CA VAL A 128 6.99 2.88 -7.58
C VAL A 128 6.99 1.36 -7.65
N GLU A 129 8.13 0.74 -7.97
CA GLU A 129 8.28 -0.71 -8.02
C GLU A 129 7.97 -1.35 -6.67
N ALA A 130 8.54 -0.86 -5.58
CA ALA A 130 8.30 -1.36 -4.22
C ALA A 130 6.81 -1.25 -3.83
N ARG A 131 6.11 -0.17 -4.21
CA ARG A 131 4.67 -0.05 -3.99
C ARG A 131 3.85 -1.08 -4.77
N GLN A 132 4.25 -1.40 -6.01
CA GLN A 132 3.58 -2.46 -6.78
C GLN A 132 3.87 -3.83 -6.17
N ALA A 133 5.11 -4.11 -5.79
CA ALA A 133 5.51 -5.35 -5.16
C ALA A 133 4.79 -5.58 -3.82
N LEU A 134 4.60 -4.55 -2.99
CA LEU A 134 3.85 -4.65 -1.74
C LEU A 134 2.40 -5.10 -1.95
N LYS A 135 1.72 -4.55 -2.98
CA LYS A 135 0.35 -4.99 -3.33
C LYS A 135 0.33 -6.48 -3.67
N GLN A 136 1.30 -6.96 -4.43
CA GLN A 136 1.40 -8.37 -4.79
C GLN A 136 1.73 -9.25 -3.58
N ALA A 137 2.64 -8.82 -2.71
CA ALA A 137 2.97 -9.55 -1.48
C ALA A 137 1.75 -9.74 -0.58
N ALA A 138 0.91 -8.70 -0.45
CA ALA A 138 -0.33 -8.79 0.31
C ALA A 138 -1.33 -9.77 -0.32
N LEU A 139 -1.47 -9.80 -1.65
CA LEU A 139 -2.37 -10.72 -2.35
C LEU A 139 -1.92 -12.18 -2.25
N LYS A 140 -0.62 -12.46 -2.37
CA LYS A 140 -0.07 -13.83 -2.27
C LYS A 140 -0.29 -14.48 -0.90
N THR A 141 -0.48 -13.68 0.14
CA THR A 141 -0.67 -14.16 1.52
C THR A 141 -2.15 -14.22 1.92
N LEU A 142 -3.06 -13.81 1.04
CA LEU A 142 -4.49 -14.08 1.19
C LEU A 142 -4.74 -15.46 0.59
N ASP A 143 -4.79 -16.48 1.44
CA ASP A 143 -5.24 -17.81 1.05
C ASP A 143 -6.73 -17.67 0.65
N VAL A 144 -6.98 -17.58 -0.66
CA VAL A 144 -8.34 -17.51 -1.20
C VAL A 144 -8.88 -18.93 -1.15
N PRO A 145 -9.96 -19.23 -0.41
CA PRO A 145 -10.56 -20.56 -0.48
C PRO A 145 -11.02 -20.79 -1.92
N GLN A 146 -10.38 -21.74 -2.59
CA GLN A 146 -10.78 -22.16 -3.92
C GLN A 146 -12.15 -22.82 -3.79
N ALA A 147 -13.18 -22.17 -4.34
CA ALA A 147 -14.52 -22.74 -4.42
C ALA A 147 -14.46 -24.05 -5.23
N ALA A 148 -14.96 -25.12 -4.61
CA ALA A 148 -15.11 -26.45 -5.20
C ALA A 148 -16.30 -26.51 -6.16
#